data_AF-A0A962UPQ9-F1
#
_entry.id   AF-A0A962UPQ9-F1
#
_cell.length_a   1.000
_cell.length_b   1.000
_cell.length_c   1.000
_cell.angle_alpha   90.00
_cell.angle_beta   90.00
_cell.angle_gamma   90.00
#
_symmetry.space_group_name_H-M   'P 1'
#
loop_
_entity.id
_entity.type
_entity.pdbx_description
1 polymer ?
#
loop_
_entity_poly.entity_id
_entity_poly.type
_entity_poly.pdbx_seq_one_letter_code
_entity_poly.pdbx_strand_id
1 'polypeptide(L)'
;MKTPELLAPAGTLRNMRYAFAYGADAVYAGMPRYSLRVRNNDFLEENLRTGIAEAHRQGRQFFVATNVMPHGAKLKTFLDDIAPVVAMQPDALIMADPGLIMLVRERWPEMPIHLSVQANTVNAAGVKFWQSVGLTRVILSRELSLDEVAEIRQACPDMEIEVFVHGALCIAYSGRCLLSGYFNHRDANQGTCTNSCRWDYKIAREDLDAVAEIPVESIKRHPKADEVYYLEERERPGEFMPIFEDEHGTYIMNSRDLRAVEHVHRLTEIGVDCLKIEGRTKSHYYTARTTQVYRRAIDDAVAGRPFDPTLLAELENLANRGYTDGFFERHASEEMQSYRQASSSSTRSQFVAEVTAVDPQSGLASLAVKNKIRVGDELEQISPHGNRRFRVLDMQDKHGNELQEAPGGGWEVRMRLPEPADAMTLLTRMLP
;
A
#
# COMPACT_ATOMS: atom_id res chain seq x y z
N MET A 1 2.99 21.79 15.11
CA MET A 1 3.36 21.45 13.72
C MET A 1 2.09 21.40 12.88
N LYS A 2 2.14 21.63 11.57
CA LYS A 2 0.98 21.37 10.69
C LYS A 2 0.74 19.86 10.69
N THR A 3 -0.48 19.39 10.94
CA THR A 3 -0.82 17.97 10.83
C THR A 3 -0.86 17.58 9.36
N PRO A 4 -0.01 16.64 8.89
CA PRO A 4 -0.11 16.12 7.54
C PRO A 4 -1.42 15.34 7.36
N GLU A 5 -2.02 15.48 6.18
CA GLU A 5 -3.13 14.65 5.70
C GLU A 5 -2.65 13.20 5.52
N LEU A 6 -3.42 12.22 6.00
CA LEU A 6 -3.16 10.81 5.69
C LEU A 6 -4.00 10.36 4.50
N LEU A 7 -3.35 10.13 3.36
CA LEU A 7 -3.97 9.66 2.13
C LEU A 7 -3.81 8.14 1.97
N ALA A 8 -4.93 7.43 2.08
CA ALA A 8 -4.98 5.97 1.99
C ALA A 8 -5.45 5.47 0.61
N PRO A 9 -5.01 4.28 0.17
CA PRO A 9 -5.42 3.72 -1.11
C PRO A 9 -6.79 3.05 -1.01
N ALA A 10 -7.64 3.28 -2.03
CA ALA A 10 -8.91 2.58 -2.17
C ALA A 10 -9.02 1.89 -3.55
N GLY A 11 -9.10 0.55 -3.54
CA GLY A 11 -9.45 -0.25 -4.72
C GLY A 11 -10.93 -0.61 -4.81
N THR A 12 -11.64 -0.58 -3.67
CA THR A 12 -13.06 -0.88 -3.55
C THR A 12 -13.71 0.05 -2.53
N LEU A 13 -15.05 0.15 -2.53
CA LEU A 13 -15.80 0.84 -1.48
C LEU A 13 -15.50 0.26 -0.08
N ARG A 14 -15.27 -1.05 -0.01
CA ARG A 14 -14.89 -1.71 1.23
C ARG A 14 -13.54 -1.19 1.74
N ASN A 15 -12.51 -1.15 0.90
CA ASN A 15 -11.21 -0.59 1.29
C ASN A 15 -11.32 0.87 1.74
N MET A 16 -12.11 1.70 1.04
CA MET A 16 -12.34 3.09 1.41
C MET A 16 -12.94 3.21 2.82
N ARG A 17 -13.98 2.42 3.14
CA ARG A 17 -14.62 2.44 4.45
C ARG A 17 -13.67 2.06 5.57
N TYR A 18 -12.84 1.03 5.35
CA TYR A 18 -11.79 0.67 6.31
C TYR A 18 -10.73 1.77 6.42
N ALA A 19 -10.32 2.43 5.34
CA ALA A 19 -9.39 3.55 5.41
C ALA A 19 -9.93 4.67 6.31
N PHE A 20 -11.17 5.12 6.07
CA PHE A 20 -11.78 6.17 6.88
C PHE A 20 -11.99 5.76 8.33
N ALA A 21 -12.50 4.55 8.57
CA ALA A 21 -12.70 4.03 9.93
C ALA A 21 -11.40 3.99 10.74
N TYR A 22 -10.26 3.72 10.09
CA TYR A 22 -8.95 3.62 10.74
C TYR A 22 -8.12 4.91 10.68
N GLY A 23 -8.72 6.03 10.28
CA GLY A 23 -8.14 7.36 10.48
C GLY A 23 -7.55 8.03 9.23
N ALA A 24 -7.86 7.56 8.02
CA ALA A 24 -7.51 8.29 6.80
C ALA A 24 -8.29 9.61 6.70
N ASP A 25 -7.61 10.67 6.25
CA ASP A 25 -8.23 11.97 5.99
C ASP A 25 -8.78 12.06 4.56
N ALA A 26 -8.11 11.36 3.65
CA ALA A 26 -8.48 11.25 2.26
C ALA A 26 -8.25 9.83 1.73
N VAL A 27 -8.95 9.48 0.66
CA VAL A 27 -8.65 8.28 -0.13
C VAL A 27 -8.38 8.62 -1.59
N TYR A 28 -7.67 7.74 -2.29
CA TYR A 28 -7.57 7.81 -3.74
C TYR A 28 -7.96 6.50 -4.42
N ALA A 29 -8.75 6.62 -5.49
CA ALA A 29 -9.12 5.52 -6.37
C ALA A 29 -8.61 5.76 -7.80
N GLY A 30 -8.57 4.70 -8.62
CA GLY A 30 -8.19 4.82 -10.02
C GLY A 30 -9.40 5.05 -10.91
N MET A 31 -9.32 5.97 -11.86
CA MET A 31 -10.25 5.97 -12.99
C MET A 31 -9.96 4.73 -13.86
N PRO A 32 -10.98 3.93 -14.22
CA PRO A 32 -10.81 2.88 -15.22
C PRO A 32 -10.16 3.41 -16.51
N ARG A 33 -9.37 2.59 -17.21
CA ARG A 33 -8.65 2.92 -18.46
C ARG A 33 -7.51 3.95 -18.35
N TYR A 34 -7.57 4.88 -17.40
CA TYR A 34 -6.64 6.02 -17.27
C TYR A 34 -5.81 6.02 -15.97
N SER A 35 -5.91 4.99 -15.13
CA SER A 35 -5.09 4.82 -13.92
C SER A 35 -3.97 3.79 -14.11
N LEU A 36 -2.83 4.01 -13.44
CA LEU A 36 -1.70 3.07 -13.36
C LEU A 36 -1.99 1.71 -12.70
N ARG A 37 -3.16 1.55 -12.08
CA ARG A 37 -3.60 0.30 -11.45
C ARG A 37 -5.03 0.03 -11.89
N VAL A 38 -5.16 -0.81 -12.91
CA VAL A 38 -6.46 -1.16 -13.50
C VAL A 38 -7.02 -2.45 -12.90
N ARG A 39 -6.17 -3.29 -12.30
CA ARG A 39 -6.60 -4.55 -11.64
C ARG A 39 -7.23 -4.29 -10.28
N ASN A 40 -8.18 -5.12 -9.89
CA ASN A 40 -8.86 -5.08 -8.59
C ASN A 40 -9.40 -3.68 -8.25
N ASN A 41 -9.91 -2.99 -9.27
CA ASN A 41 -10.52 -1.67 -9.13
C ASN A 41 -12.02 -1.81 -9.35
N ASP A 42 -12.78 -1.63 -8.27
CA ASP A 42 -14.23 -1.70 -8.25
C ASP A 42 -14.88 -0.30 -8.39
N PHE A 43 -14.06 0.76 -8.50
CA PHE A 43 -14.54 2.11 -8.74
C PHE A 43 -14.86 2.36 -10.22
N LEU A 44 -15.88 1.63 -10.69
CA LEU A 44 -16.66 2.00 -11.88
C LEU A 44 -17.60 3.17 -11.55
N GLU A 45 -18.36 3.66 -12.53
CA GLU A 45 -19.13 4.90 -12.42
C GLU A 45 -20.02 4.98 -11.16
N GLU A 46 -20.81 3.94 -10.87
CA GLU A 46 -21.72 3.92 -9.72
C GLU A 46 -20.99 3.88 -8.37
N ASN A 47 -19.99 3.02 -8.24
CA ASN A 47 -19.18 2.91 -7.03
C ASN A 47 -18.31 4.15 -6.80
N LEU A 48 -17.84 4.79 -7.87
CA LEU A 48 -17.10 6.06 -7.79
C LEU A 48 -18.00 7.17 -7.27
N ARG A 49 -19.22 7.31 -7.82
CA ARG A 49 -20.22 8.25 -7.34
C ARG A 49 -20.57 8.01 -5.87
N THR A 50 -20.78 6.74 -5.50
CA THR A 50 -21.06 6.34 -4.12
C THR A 50 -19.89 6.68 -3.20
N GLY A 51 -18.66 6.41 -3.61
CA GLY A 51 -17.45 6.65 -2.84
C GLY A 51 -17.21 8.13 -2.56
N ILE A 52 -17.31 8.97 -3.60
CA ILE A 52 -17.16 10.43 -3.46
C ILE A 52 -18.24 10.98 -2.51
N ALA A 53 -19.51 10.63 -2.73
CA ALA A 53 -20.60 11.11 -1.89
C ALA A 53 -20.46 10.64 -0.43
N GLU A 54 -19.98 9.42 -0.18
CA GLU A 54 -19.76 8.90 1.16
C GLU A 54 -18.60 9.59 1.87
N ALA A 55 -17.50 9.88 1.15
CA ALA A 55 -16.39 10.66 1.68
C ALA A 55 -16.85 12.06 2.10
N HIS A 56 -17.56 12.77 1.22
CA HIS A 56 -18.06 14.12 1.49
C HIS A 56 -19.04 14.17 2.67
N ARG A 57 -19.94 13.19 2.81
CA ARG A 57 -20.83 13.07 3.98
C ARG A 57 -20.08 12.93 5.30
N GLN A 58 -18.87 12.36 5.27
CA GLN A 58 -18.01 12.21 6.44
C GLN A 58 -17.03 13.38 6.61
N GLY A 59 -17.10 14.41 5.75
CA GLY A 59 -16.12 15.51 5.73
C GLY A 59 -14.72 15.08 5.33
N ARG A 60 -14.60 13.98 4.58
CA ARG A 60 -13.34 13.41 4.07
C ARG A 60 -13.21 13.65 2.57
N GLN A 61 -11.99 13.59 2.07
CA GLN A 61 -11.70 13.87 0.65
C GLN A 61 -11.56 12.59 -0.18
N PHE A 62 -11.90 12.70 -1.46
CA PHE A 62 -11.80 11.62 -2.43
C PHE A 62 -11.08 12.11 -3.70
N PHE A 63 -9.89 11.55 -3.94
CA PHE A 63 -9.09 11.87 -5.12
C PHE A 63 -9.20 10.78 -6.20
N VAL A 64 -9.22 11.19 -7.47
CA VAL A 64 -9.31 10.25 -8.59
C VAL A 64 -8.04 10.28 -9.42
N ALA A 65 -7.37 9.13 -9.53
CA ALA A 65 -6.15 9.00 -10.32
C ALA A 65 -6.46 8.73 -11.80
N THR A 66 -5.99 9.65 -12.65
CA THR A 66 -5.99 9.63 -14.11
C THR A 66 -4.55 9.81 -14.61
N ASN A 67 -3.67 8.98 -14.07
CA ASN A 67 -2.24 9.24 -14.08
C ASN A 67 -1.43 8.48 -15.12
N VAL A 68 -2.03 7.76 -16.08
CA VAL A 68 -1.25 7.10 -17.16
C VAL A 68 -0.53 8.10 -18.06
N MET A 69 0.46 7.60 -18.82
CA MET A 69 1.08 8.33 -19.95
C MET A 69 0.47 7.81 -21.25
N PRO A 70 -0.65 8.37 -21.75
CA PRO A 70 -1.43 7.77 -22.83
C PRO A 70 -0.73 7.84 -24.20
N HIS A 71 -1.03 6.88 -25.09
CA HIS A 71 -0.73 7.01 -26.52
C HIS A 71 -1.96 7.55 -27.27
N GLY A 72 -1.76 8.03 -28.51
CA GLY A 72 -2.73 8.86 -29.24
C GLY A 72 -4.18 8.33 -29.32
N ALA A 73 -4.42 7.02 -29.30
CA ALA A 73 -5.78 6.47 -29.30
C ALA A 73 -6.59 6.85 -28.04
N LYS A 74 -5.94 6.90 -26.87
CA LYS A 74 -6.59 7.31 -25.61
C LYS A 74 -6.86 8.81 -25.55
N LEU A 75 -6.00 9.61 -26.19
CA LEU A 75 -6.17 11.07 -26.24
C LEU A 75 -7.49 11.47 -26.89
N LYS A 76 -7.92 10.75 -27.94
CA LYS A 76 -9.13 11.06 -28.72
C LYS A 76 -10.43 11.00 -27.91
N THR A 77 -10.52 10.14 -26.91
CA THR A 77 -11.75 9.95 -26.11
C THR A 77 -11.61 10.45 -24.68
N PHE A 78 -10.42 10.90 -24.27
CA PHE A 78 -10.11 11.22 -22.89
C PHE A 78 -11.07 12.25 -22.28
N LEU A 79 -11.30 13.36 -22.99
CA LEU A 79 -12.15 14.43 -22.51
C LEU A 79 -13.62 14.00 -22.33
N ASP A 80 -14.10 13.08 -23.16
CA ASP A 80 -15.46 12.55 -23.02
C ASP A 80 -15.53 11.51 -21.89
N ASP A 81 -14.50 10.66 -21.78
CA ASP A 81 -14.41 9.64 -20.74
C ASP A 81 -14.30 10.25 -19.33
N ILE A 82 -13.57 11.37 -19.17
CA ILE A 82 -13.36 12.00 -17.85
C ILE A 82 -14.49 12.97 -17.45
N ALA A 83 -15.31 13.44 -18.40
CA ALA A 83 -16.38 14.39 -18.10
C ALA A 83 -17.38 13.90 -17.03
N PRO A 84 -17.85 12.64 -17.04
CA PRO A 84 -18.71 12.12 -15.97
C PRO A 84 -18.02 12.12 -14.60
N VAL A 85 -16.70 11.85 -14.56
CA VAL A 85 -15.91 11.86 -13.32
C VAL A 85 -15.81 13.27 -12.76
N VAL A 86 -15.48 14.26 -13.59
CA VAL A 86 -15.43 15.67 -13.16
C VAL A 86 -16.80 16.15 -12.66
N ALA A 87 -17.89 15.72 -13.32
CA ALA A 87 -19.25 16.04 -12.89
C ALA A 87 -19.64 15.41 -11.54
N MET A 88 -18.95 14.36 -11.08
CA MET A 88 -19.09 13.83 -9.72
C MET A 88 -18.37 14.68 -8.66
N GLN A 89 -17.58 15.67 -9.08
CA GLN A 89 -16.86 16.60 -8.21
C GLN A 89 -15.91 15.92 -7.21
N PRO A 90 -14.96 15.07 -7.64
CA PRO A 90 -13.88 14.64 -6.75
C PRO A 90 -13.08 15.86 -6.27
N ASP A 91 -12.46 15.74 -5.09
CA ASP A 91 -11.70 16.84 -4.48
C ASP A 91 -10.44 17.20 -5.28
N ALA A 92 -9.88 16.23 -6.02
CA ALA A 92 -8.80 16.46 -6.97
C ALA A 92 -8.63 15.30 -7.96
N LEU A 93 -8.03 15.59 -9.11
CA LEU A 93 -7.50 14.60 -10.04
C LEU A 93 -6.01 14.40 -9.82
N ILE A 94 -5.56 13.15 -9.70
CA ILE A 94 -4.12 12.82 -9.66
C ILE A 94 -3.66 12.49 -11.10
N MET A 95 -2.90 13.39 -11.72
CA MET A 95 -2.54 13.35 -13.15
C MET A 95 -1.03 13.38 -13.38
N ALA A 96 -0.55 12.86 -14.50
CA ALA A 96 0.89 12.81 -14.79
C ALA A 96 1.28 13.41 -16.14
N ASP A 97 0.49 13.16 -17.19
CA ASP A 97 0.79 13.58 -18.54
C ASP A 97 0.53 15.09 -18.74
N PRO A 98 1.52 15.89 -19.17
CA PRO A 98 1.34 17.34 -19.36
C PRO A 98 0.23 17.68 -20.37
N GLY A 99 0.05 16.88 -21.43
CA GLY A 99 -0.96 17.10 -22.45
C GLY A 99 -2.37 16.88 -21.90
N LEU A 100 -2.60 15.79 -21.17
CA LEU A 100 -3.88 15.56 -20.51
C LEU A 100 -4.18 16.62 -19.45
N ILE A 101 -3.17 17.04 -18.68
CA ILE A 101 -3.32 18.12 -17.69
C ILE A 101 -3.78 19.41 -18.37
N MET A 102 -3.11 19.80 -19.46
CA MET A 102 -3.51 20.97 -20.26
C MET A 102 -4.97 20.89 -20.70
N LEU A 103 -5.39 19.75 -21.28
CA LEU A 103 -6.76 19.55 -21.74
C LEU A 103 -7.80 19.64 -20.62
N VAL A 104 -7.52 19.07 -19.43
CA VAL A 104 -8.43 19.17 -18.28
C VAL A 104 -8.53 20.61 -17.80
N ARG A 105 -7.41 21.32 -17.67
CA ARG A 105 -7.39 22.71 -17.22
C ARG A 105 -8.10 23.66 -18.17
N GLU A 106 -7.98 23.45 -19.47
CA GLU A 106 -8.68 24.24 -20.48
C GLU A 106 -10.21 24.03 -20.39
N ARG A 107 -10.66 22.80 -20.13
CA ARG A 107 -12.10 22.46 -20.09
C ARG A 107 -12.74 22.68 -18.71
N TRP A 108 -12.00 22.47 -17.63
CA TRP A 108 -12.43 22.56 -16.23
C TRP A 108 -11.35 23.24 -15.36
N PRO A 109 -11.16 24.56 -15.48
CA PRO A 109 -10.08 25.28 -14.80
C PRO A 109 -10.16 25.21 -13.27
N GLU A 110 -11.35 25.01 -12.72
CA GLU A 110 -11.60 24.93 -11.27
C GLU A 110 -11.30 23.55 -10.68
N MET A 111 -11.07 22.51 -11.50
CA MET A 111 -10.80 21.15 -11.01
C MET A 111 -9.37 21.06 -10.47
N PRO A 112 -9.15 20.81 -9.16
CA PRO A 112 -7.80 20.71 -8.61
C PRO A 112 -7.05 19.52 -9.21
N ILE A 113 -5.76 19.74 -9.50
CA ILE A 113 -4.89 18.70 -10.07
C ILE A 113 -3.67 18.53 -9.17
N HIS A 114 -3.49 17.29 -8.72
CA HIS A 114 -2.32 16.82 -7.97
C HIS A 114 -1.38 16.10 -8.94
N LEU A 115 -0.10 16.50 -8.98
CA LEU A 115 0.87 15.86 -9.86
C LEU A 115 1.25 14.47 -9.35
N SER A 116 0.98 13.44 -10.13
CA SER A 116 1.39 12.06 -9.90
C SER A 116 2.91 11.91 -9.88
N VAL A 117 3.40 11.03 -9.00
CA VAL A 117 4.80 10.58 -8.94
C VAL A 117 5.35 10.09 -10.29
N GLN A 118 4.49 9.68 -11.23
CA GLN A 118 4.88 9.27 -12.58
C GLN A 118 5.48 10.41 -13.43
N ALA A 119 5.30 11.67 -13.01
CA ALA A 119 5.98 12.82 -13.59
C ALA A 119 7.45 12.95 -13.14
N ASN A 120 7.87 12.21 -12.09
CA ASN A 120 9.25 12.14 -11.60
C ASN A 120 9.84 13.49 -11.17
N THR A 121 9.08 14.24 -10.39
CA THR A 121 9.53 15.53 -9.87
C THR A 121 10.45 15.33 -8.66
N VAL A 122 11.73 15.68 -8.83
CA VAL A 122 12.81 15.47 -7.86
C VAL A 122 13.58 16.72 -7.45
N ASN A 123 13.12 17.90 -7.85
CA ASN A 123 13.77 19.15 -7.48
C ASN A 123 12.78 20.31 -7.47
N ALA A 124 13.17 21.40 -6.79
CA ALA A 124 12.34 22.58 -6.63
C ALA A 124 12.01 23.28 -7.96
N ALA A 125 12.89 23.23 -8.96
CA ALA A 125 12.62 23.83 -10.27
C ALA A 125 11.44 23.13 -10.98
N GLY A 126 11.39 21.79 -10.92
CA GLY A 126 10.26 21.00 -11.41
C GLY A 126 8.97 21.32 -10.65
N VAL A 127 9.03 21.44 -9.33
CA VAL A 127 7.88 21.84 -8.51
C VAL A 127 7.36 23.23 -8.92
N LYS A 128 8.24 24.22 -9.04
CA LYS A 128 7.88 25.59 -9.48
C LYS A 128 7.31 25.62 -10.89
N PHE A 129 7.82 24.80 -11.80
CA PHE A 129 7.25 24.66 -13.13
C PHE A 129 5.78 24.21 -13.04
N TRP A 130 5.50 23.11 -12.33
CA TRP A 130 4.13 22.61 -12.18
C TRP A 130 3.22 23.57 -11.42
N GLN A 131 3.76 24.32 -10.45
CA GLN A 131 3.06 25.43 -9.80
C GLN A 131 2.68 26.53 -10.79
N SER A 132 3.59 26.92 -11.69
CA SER A 132 3.33 27.94 -12.72
C SER A 132 2.30 27.48 -13.76
N VAL A 133 2.23 26.16 -14.00
CA VAL A 133 1.16 25.55 -14.79
C VAL A 133 -0.17 25.63 -14.05
N GLY A 134 -0.16 25.76 -12.71
CA GLY A 134 -1.31 26.00 -11.83
C GLY A 134 -1.79 24.76 -11.06
N LEU A 135 -0.95 23.75 -10.89
CA LEU A 135 -1.27 22.59 -10.05
C LEU A 135 -1.22 23.00 -8.56
N THR A 136 -1.98 22.30 -7.73
CA THR A 136 -2.15 22.65 -6.31
C THR A 136 -1.31 21.79 -5.38
N ARG A 137 -0.93 20.58 -5.82
CA ARG A 137 -0.12 19.62 -5.06
C ARG A 137 0.85 18.87 -5.96
N VAL A 138 2.05 18.61 -5.48
CA VAL A 138 3.03 17.75 -6.15
C VAL A 138 3.36 16.53 -5.28
N ILE A 139 3.15 15.35 -5.85
CA ILE A 139 3.59 14.08 -5.27
C ILE A 139 5.04 13.87 -5.68
N LEU A 140 5.95 14.05 -4.72
CA LEU A 140 7.38 13.94 -4.97
C LEU A 140 7.80 12.50 -5.30
N SER A 141 8.89 12.39 -6.04
CA SER A 141 9.49 11.10 -6.36
C SER A 141 10.00 10.37 -5.11
N ARG A 142 9.94 9.04 -5.13
CA ARG A 142 10.36 8.18 -4.01
C ARG A 142 11.87 7.97 -3.92
N GLU A 143 12.60 8.60 -4.85
CA GLU A 143 14.05 8.55 -5.00
C GLU A 143 14.75 9.70 -4.23
N LEU A 144 14.00 10.50 -3.46
CA LEU A 144 14.52 11.62 -2.67
C LEU A 144 14.85 11.24 -1.24
N SER A 145 15.90 11.86 -0.70
CA SER A 145 16.20 11.88 0.73
C SER A 145 15.33 12.87 1.52
N LEU A 146 15.28 12.72 2.85
CA LEU A 146 14.55 13.66 3.72
C LEU A 146 15.08 15.10 3.58
N ASP A 147 16.40 15.27 3.42
CA ASP A 147 17.02 16.58 3.25
C ASP A 147 16.62 17.21 1.91
N GLU A 148 16.62 16.44 0.81
CA GLU A 148 16.14 16.92 -0.48
C GLU A 148 14.65 17.30 -0.44
N VAL A 149 13.81 16.53 0.28
CA VAL A 149 12.40 16.88 0.51
C VAL A 149 12.30 18.21 1.27
N ALA A 150 13.13 18.41 2.30
CA ALA A 150 13.16 19.65 3.08
C ALA A 150 13.57 20.85 2.22
N GLU A 151 14.61 20.72 1.41
CA GLU A 151 15.07 21.75 0.48
C GLU A 151 13.96 22.15 -0.52
N ILE A 152 13.26 21.16 -1.09
CA ILE A 152 12.13 21.41 -2.01
C ILE A 152 11.01 22.16 -1.31
N ARG A 153 10.61 21.72 -0.11
CA ARG A 153 9.57 22.34 0.70
C ARG A 153 9.90 23.80 1.03
N GLN A 154 11.14 24.08 1.42
CA GLN A 154 11.61 25.45 1.70
C GLN A 154 11.62 26.32 0.44
N ALA A 155 12.04 25.77 -0.70
CA ALA A 155 12.10 26.51 -1.95
C ALA A 155 10.72 26.78 -2.58
N CYS A 156 9.69 26.02 -2.19
CA CYS A 156 8.34 26.08 -2.75
C CYS A 156 7.27 26.17 -1.64
N PRO A 157 7.26 27.20 -0.76
CA PRO A 157 6.42 27.27 0.44
C PRO A 157 4.89 27.33 0.17
N ASP A 158 4.48 27.71 -1.04
CA ASP A 158 3.07 27.86 -1.40
C ASP A 158 2.47 26.63 -2.12
N MET A 159 3.30 25.64 -2.46
CA MET A 159 2.86 24.39 -3.11
C MET A 159 2.61 23.30 -2.07
N GLU A 160 1.54 22.51 -2.19
CA GLU A 160 1.40 21.32 -1.33
C GLU A 160 2.35 20.21 -1.79
N ILE A 161 3.04 19.59 -0.83
CA ILE A 161 3.98 18.50 -1.03
C ILE A 161 3.39 17.22 -0.44
N GLU A 162 3.30 16.18 -1.28
CA GLU A 162 2.87 14.84 -0.90
C GLU A 162 4.02 13.85 -1.08
N VAL A 163 4.21 12.96 -0.11
CA VAL A 163 5.26 11.92 -0.16
C VAL A 163 4.66 10.55 0.11
N PHE A 164 5.17 9.53 -0.58
CA PHE A 164 4.84 8.16 -0.20
C PHE A 164 5.60 7.77 1.06
N VAL A 165 4.91 7.12 1.98
CA VAL A 165 5.50 6.62 3.23
C VAL A 165 5.42 5.10 3.35
N HIS A 166 4.60 4.44 2.52
CA HIS A 166 4.41 3.00 2.59
C HIS A 166 4.05 2.39 1.24
N GLY A 167 4.42 1.12 1.04
CA GLY A 167 3.99 0.29 -0.08
C GLY A 167 5.09 0.03 -1.12
N ALA A 168 4.74 -0.65 -2.20
CA ALA A 168 5.75 -1.32 -3.03
C ALA A 168 6.64 -0.34 -3.83
N LEU A 169 7.97 -0.48 -3.74
CA LEU A 169 8.92 0.30 -4.55
C LEU A 169 9.12 -0.30 -5.95
N CYS A 170 9.44 0.56 -6.90
CA CYS A 170 9.83 0.16 -8.23
C CYS A 170 11.34 -0.07 -8.27
N ILE A 171 11.79 -1.05 -9.05
CA ILE A 171 13.23 -1.23 -9.34
C ILE A 171 13.77 -0.11 -10.25
N ALA A 172 12.93 0.39 -11.16
CA ALA A 172 13.22 1.53 -12.01
C ALA A 172 12.62 2.81 -11.39
N TYR A 173 12.97 3.95 -11.98
CA TYR A 173 12.39 5.25 -11.61
C TYR A 173 10.87 5.16 -11.51
N SER A 174 10.32 5.60 -10.37
CA SER A 174 8.94 5.36 -9.97
C SER A 174 7.93 5.61 -11.10
N GLY A 175 7.29 4.52 -11.54
CA GLY A 175 6.24 4.57 -12.56
C GLY A 175 6.71 4.54 -14.02
N ARG A 176 8.02 4.48 -14.32
CA ARG A 176 8.60 4.45 -15.69
C ARG A 176 9.35 3.17 -16.04
N CYS A 177 8.77 2.03 -15.71
CA CYS A 177 9.39 0.72 -15.95
C CYS A 177 9.02 0.16 -17.33
N LEU A 178 10.00 -0.37 -18.08
CA LEU A 178 9.77 -1.05 -19.37
C LEU A 178 9.72 -2.58 -19.28
N LEU A 179 10.14 -3.17 -18.14
CA LEU A 179 10.25 -4.62 -17.99
C LEU A 179 8.95 -5.36 -18.28
N SER A 180 7.80 -4.81 -17.87
CA SER A 180 6.51 -5.46 -18.12
C SER A 180 6.20 -5.47 -19.62
N GLY A 181 6.37 -4.33 -20.31
CA GLY A 181 6.14 -4.24 -21.75
C GLY A 181 7.08 -5.16 -22.54
N TYR A 182 8.34 -5.25 -22.11
CA TYR A 182 9.35 -6.10 -22.73
C TYR A 182 9.03 -7.60 -22.58
N PHE A 183 8.75 -8.07 -21.35
CA PHE A 183 8.58 -9.51 -21.11
C PHE A 183 7.20 -10.07 -21.48
N ASN A 184 6.16 -9.25 -21.50
CA ASN A 184 4.79 -9.77 -21.62
C ASN A 184 3.83 -8.88 -22.40
N HIS A 185 4.36 -7.87 -23.09
CA HIS A 185 3.59 -6.95 -23.92
C HIS A 185 2.49 -6.20 -23.14
N ARG A 186 2.62 -6.07 -21.81
CA ARG A 186 1.74 -5.23 -20.98
C ARG A 186 2.49 -4.01 -20.51
N ASP A 187 2.12 -2.85 -21.05
CA ASP A 187 2.75 -1.57 -20.74
C ASP A 187 2.43 -1.11 -19.32
N ALA A 188 3.49 -1.01 -18.50
CA ALA A 188 3.40 -0.55 -17.12
C ALA A 188 2.95 0.93 -17.02
N ASN A 189 3.27 1.76 -18.01
CA ASN A 189 2.93 3.19 -18.05
C ASN A 189 1.46 3.43 -18.44
N GLN A 190 0.79 2.39 -18.96
CA GLN A 190 -0.64 2.37 -19.27
C GLN A 190 -1.47 1.64 -18.19
N GLY A 191 -0.85 1.31 -17.06
CA GLY A 191 -1.51 0.71 -15.90
C GLY A 191 -1.67 -0.82 -15.92
N THR A 192 -0.99 -1.49 -16.85
CA THR A 192 -1.08 -2.96 -17.02
C THR A 192 0.13 -3.71 -16.47
N CYS A 193 0.96 -3.05 -15.67
CA CYS A 193 2.15 -3.63 -15.03
C CYS A 193 1.82 -4.98 -14.38
N THR A 194 2.56 -6.01 -14.76
CA THR A 194 2.42 -7.36 -14.22
C THR A 194 3.32 -7.63 -13.02
N ASN A 195 4.10 -6.63 -12.60
CA ASN A 195 5.16 -6.79 -11.63
C ASN A 195 6.24 -7.79 -12.11
N SER A 196 6.64 -7.74 -13.38
CA SER A 196 7.63 -8.67 -13.95
C SER A 196 8.97 -8.70 -13.22
N CYS A 197 9.40 -7.57 -12.64
CA CYS A 197 10.55 -7.51 -11.73
C CYS A 197 10.46 -8.44 -10.49
N ARG A 198 9.30 -9.05 -10.22
CA ARG A 198 9.03 -9.96 -9.10
C ARG A 198 8.48 -11.31 -9.57
N TRP A 199 8.59 -11.62 -10.85
CA TRP A 199 8.21 -12.94 -11.33
C TRP A 199 9.20 -14.00 -10.84
N ASP A 200 8.73 -15.24 -10.89
CA ASP A 200 9.58 -16.41 -10.72
C ASP A 200 10.47 -16.57 -11.95
N TYR A 201 11.79 -16.62 -11.74
CA TYR A 201 12.79 -16.81 -12.79
C TYR A 201 13.62 -18.06 -12.50
N LYS A 202 13.71 -18.98 -13.48
CA LYS A 202 14.53 -20.19 -13.37
C LYS A 202 15.95 -19.93 -13.89
N ILE A 203 16.94 -20.46 -13.18
CA ILE A 203 18.33 -20.50 -13.65
C ILE A 203 18.49 -21.74 -14.55
N ALA A 204 18.89 -21.53 -15.81
CA ALA A 204 19.23 -22.60 -16.75
C ALA A 204 20.73 -22.57 -17.07
N ARG A 205 21.35 -23.74 -17.32
CA ARG A 205 22.70 -23.86 -17.91
C ARG A 205 22.58 -24.05 -19.43
N GLU A 206 23.66 -23.77 -20.15
CA GLU A 206 23.74 -23.52 -21.61
C GLU A 206 23.05 -24.52 -22.57
N ASP A 207 22.64 -25.71 -22.14
CA ASP A 207 21.92 -26.66 -23.00
C ASP A 207 20.41 -26.37 -23.04
N LEU A 208 20.03 -25.26 -23.68
CA LEU A 208 18.62 -24.88 -23.89
C LEU A 208 17.91 -25.70 -24.99
N ASP A 209 18.64 -26.52 -25.74
CA ASP A 209 18.06 -27.36 -26.81
C ASP A 209 17.25 -28.57 -26.28
N ALA A 210 17.23 -28.78 -24.96
CA ALA A 210 16.56 -29.93 -24.34
C ALA A 210 15.56 -29.56 -23.22
N VAL A 211 15.02 -28.34 -23.19
CA VAL A 211 13.90 -28.04 -22.28
C VAL A 211 12.60 -28.58 -22.88
N ALA A 212 12.42 -29.90 -22.80
CA ALA A 212 11.09 -30.48 -22.88
C ALA A 212 10.21 -29.83 -21.80
N GLU A 213 8.93 -29.61 -22.08
CA GLU A 213 7.96 -29.24 -21.05
C GLU A 213 7.94 -30.34 -19.98
N ILE A 214 8.69 -30.16 -18.90
CA ILE A 214 8.71 -31.10 -17.78
C ILE A 214 7.41 -30.84 -16.99
N PRO A 215 6.49 -31.81 -16.87
CA PRO A 215 5.31 -31.68 -16.05
C PRO A 215 5.72 -31.34 -14.62
N VAL A 216 5.09 -30.32 -14.02
CA VAL A 216 5.46 -29.80 -12.70
C VAL A 216 5.45 -30.91 -11.63
N GLU A 217 4.58 -31.92 -11.78
CA GLU A 217 4.48 -33.04 -10.85
C GLU A 217 5.69 -34.00 -10.90
N SER A 218 6.50 -33.94 -11.96
CA SER A 218 7.65 -34.83 -12.18
C SER A 218 8.98 -34.26 -11.71
N ILE A 219 9.00 -33.00 -11.27
CA ILE A 219 10.21 -32.32 -10.83
C ILE A 219 10.47 -32.66 -9.35
N LYS A 220 11.43 -33.54 -9.08
CA LYS A 220 11.95 -33.73 -7.72
C LYS A 220 12.86 -32.55 -7.35
N ARG A 221 12.47 -31.79 -6.34
CA ARG A 221 13.26 -30.70 -5.75
C ARG A 221 14.66 -31.22 -5.39
N HIS A 222 15.69 -30.53 -5.88
CA HIS A 222 17.08 -30.92 -5.61
C HIS A 222 17.41 -30.61 -4.14
N PRO A 223 18.12 -31.49 -3.41
CA PRO A 223 18.41 -31.29 -1.97
C PRO A 223 19.16 -30.00 -1.64
N LYS A 224 19.86 -29.43 -2.63
CA LYS A 224 20.58 -28.15 -2.47
C LYS A 224 19.72 -26.91 -2.76
N ALA A 225 18.49 -27.06 -3.27
CA ALA A 225 17.61 -25.93 -3.54
C ALA A 225 17.16 -25.19 -2.27
N ASP A 226 17.36 -25.78 -1.08
CA ASP A 226 17.07 -25.16 0.21
C ASP A 226 18.28 -24.40 0.79
N GLU A 227 19.42 -24.37 0.07
CA GLU A 227 20.59 -23.57 0.43
C GLU A 227 20.40 -22.10 -0.01
N VAL A 228 20.94 -21.16 0.76
CA VAL A 228 20.92 -19.74 0.38
C VAL A 228 22.03 -19.47 -0.62
N TYR A 229 21.66 -19.20 -1.86
CA TYR A 229 22.59 -18.77 -2.91
C TYR A 229 22.66 -17.25 -3.00
N TYR A 230 23.79 -16.73 -3.49
CA TYR A 230 23.98 -15.30 -3.69
C TYR A 230 24.47 -15.04 -5.11
N LEU A 231 23.95 -13.99 -5.72
CA LEU A 231 24.49 -13.40 -6.94
C LEU A 231 25.59 -12.42 -6.54
N GLU A 232 26.75 -12.57 -7.16
CA GLU A 232 27.83 -11.60 -7.07
C GLU A 232 27.99 -10.99 -8.46
N GLU A 233 27.96 -9.67 -8.54
CA GLU A 233 28.21 -8.97 -9.78
C GLU A 233 29.74 -8.82 -9.97
N ARG A 234 30.21 -9.01 -11.21
CA ARG A 234 31.65 -9.12 -11.52
C ARG A 234 32.44 -7.85 -11.17
N GLU A 235 31.83 -6.68 -11.29
CA GLU A 235 32.43 -5.38 -10.97
C GLU A 235 32.20 -4.95 -9.51
N ARG A 236 31.45 -5.73 -8.72
CA ARG A 236 31.18 -5.49 -7.28
C ARG A 236 31.50 -6.72 -6.42
N PRO A 237 32.77 -7.15 -6.38
CA PRO A 237 33.17 -8.31 -5.59
C PRO A 237 32.91 -8.10 -4.10
N GLY A 238 32.28 -9.09 -3.46
CA GLY A 238 31.87 -9.06 -2.05
C GLY A 238 30.47 -8.49 -1.78
N GLU A 239 29.81 -7.87 -2.78
CA GLU A 239 28.41 -7.42 -2.67
C GLU A 239 27.44 -8.53 -3.09
N PHE A 240 27.16 -9.43 -2.15
CA PHE A 240 26.30 -10.59 -2.40
C PHE A 240 24.80 -10.22 -2.36
N MET A 241 24.10 -10.46 -3.47
CA MET A 241 22.65 -10.33 -3.58
C MET A 241 21.99 -11.70 -3.37
N PRO A 242 21.31 -11.95 -2.25
CA PRO A 242 20.70 -13.24 -1.98
C PRO A 242 19.63 -13.59 -3.01
N ILE A 243 19.70 -14.83 -3.47
CA ILE A 243 18.65 -15.52 -4.21
C ILE A 243 17.74 -16.14 -3.17
N PHE A 244 16.48 -15.70 -3.12
CA PHE A 244 15.49 -16.29 -2.23
C PHE A 244 14.53 -17.15 -3.05
N GLU A 245 14.18 -18.31 -2.51
CA GLU A 245 13.18 -19.21 -3.07
C GLU A 245 12.08 -19.46 -2.03
N ASP A 246 10.82 -19.29 -2.41
CA ASP A 246 9.66 -19.73 -1.61
C ASP A 246 8.79 -20.70 -2.42
N GLU A 247 7.60 -21.05 -1.91
CA GLU A 247 6.63 -21.93 -2.60
C GLU A 247 6.16 -21.40 -3.97
N HIS A 248 6.52 -20.15 -4.32
CA HIS A 248 6.21 -19.50 -5.57
C HIS A 248 7.43 -19.28 -6.48
N GLY A 249 8.64 -19.71 -6.08
CA GLY A 249 9.84 -19.77 -6.93
C GLY A 249 10.96 -18.79 -6.54
N THR A 250 11.87 -18.50 -7.49
CA THR A 250 13.15 -17.81 -7.25
C THR A 250 13.12 -16.33 -7.61
N TYR A 251 13.55 -15.46 -6.69
CA TYR A 251 13.55 -13.99 -6.84
C TYR A 251 14.98 -13.43 -6.98
N ILE A 252 15.25 -12.75 -8.10
CA ILE A 252 16.61 -12.29 -8.51
C ILE A 252 16.75 -10.75 -8.44
N MET A 253 15.65 -9.99 -8.53
CA MET A 253 15.64 -8.51 -8.64
C MET A 253 14.90 -7.80 -7.48
N ASN A 254 15.03 -8.32 -6.25
CA ASN A 254 14.14 -8.04 -5.12
C ASN A 254 13.89 -6.53 -4.84
N SER A 255 12.77 -5.99 -5.32
CA SER A 255 12.27 -4.68 -4.91
C SER A 255 11.58 -4.80 -3.55
N ARG A 256 12.21 -4.27 -2.49
CA ARG A 256 11.62 -4.16 -1.15
C ARG A 256 10.41 -3.22 -1.15
N ASP A 257 9.58 -3.34 -0.12
CA ASP A 257 8.48 -2.40 0.10
C ASP A 257 9.00 -1.20 0.92
N LEU A 258 8.49 0.00 0.62
CA LEU A 258 8.72 1.20 1.42
C LEU A 258 7.98 1.06 2.75
N ARG A 259 8.67 1.38 3.84
CA ARG A 259 8.10 1.63 5.16
C ARG A 259 8.93 2.75 5.80
N ALA A 260 8.31 3.91 5.91
CA ALA A 260 8.92 5.11 6.49
C ALA A 260 8.13 5.61 7.71
N VAL A 261 7.62 4.71 8.54
CA VAL A 261 6.80 5.08 9.71
C VAL A 261 7.66 5.78 10.77
N GLU A 262 8.93 5.35 10.89
CA GLU A 262 9.96 5.97 11.71
C GLU A 262 10.25 7.43 11.31
N HIS A 263 10.06 7.77 10.03
CA HIS A 263 10.36 9.09 9.47
C HIS A 263 9.18 10.06 9.54
N VAL A 264 8.02 9.63 10.03
CA VAL A 264 6.80 10.47 10.09
C VAL A 264 7.02 11.73 10.92
N HIS A 265 7.76 11.65 12.03
CA HIS A 265 8.08 12.83 12.84
C HIS A 265 8.86 13.86 12.03
N ARG A 266 9.93 13.42 11.35
CA ARG A 266 10.76 14.30 10.53
C ARG A 266 10.00 14.90 9.34
N LEU A 267 9.17 14.11 8.65
CA LEU A 267 8.33 14.59 7.55
C LEU A 267 7.30 15.64 8.03
N THR A 268 6.77 15.47 9.24
CA THR A 268 5.86 16.42 9.88
C THR A 268 6.57 17.73 10.23
N GLU A 269 7.80 17.66 10.75
CA GLU A 269 8.65 18.84 11.01
C GLU A 269 9.00 19.62 9.75
N ILE A 270 9.33 18.91 8.67
CA ILE A 270 9.61 19.51 7.36
C ILE A 270 8.40 20.33 6.89
N GLY A 271 7.18 19.93 7.26
CA GLY A 271 5.94 20.55 6.80
C GLY A 271 5.42 19.93 5.51
N VAL A 272 5.62 18.61 5.34
CA VAL A 272 4.96 17.84 4.29
C VAL A 272 3.44 17.86 4.53
N ASP A 273 2.68 18.16 3.48
CA ASP A 273 1.23 18.38 3.59
C ASP A 273 0.45 17.07 3.60
N CYS A 274 0.93 16.04 2.91
CA CYS A 274 0.25 14.77 2.77
C CYS A 274 1.22 13.58 2.81
N LEU A 275 0.90 12.59 3.64
CA LEU A 275 1.58 11.30 3.70
C LEU A 275 0.72 10.24 3.00
N LYS A 276 1.28 9.58 2.00
CA LYS A 276 0.57 8.64 1.14
C LYS A 276 0.97 7.20 1.36
N ILE A 277 -0.03 6.34 1.50
CA ILE A 277 0.13 4.89 1.49
C ILE A 277 -0.17 4.36 0.09
N GLU A 278 0.74 3.58 -0.51
CA GLU A 278 0.42 2.77 -1.70
C GLU A 278 -0.18 1.43 -1.27
N GLY A 279 -1.15 0.95 -2.03
CA GLY A 279 -1.71 -0.39 -1.89
C GLY A 279 -3.08 -0.54 -2.51
N ARG A 280 -3.43 0.13 -3.63
CA ARG A 280 -4.81 0.07 -4.18
C ARG A 280 -5.33 -1.34 -4.44
N THR A 281 -4.44 -2.29 -4.71
CA THR A 281 -4.81 -3.70 -4.95
C THR A 281 -4.68 -4.60 -3.71
N LYS A 282 -4.37 -4.02 -2.54
CA LYS A 282 -4.17 -4.75 -1.29
C LYS A 282 -5.50 -4.98 -0.56
N SER A 283 -5.50 -5.90 0.39
CA SER A 283 -6.68 -6.26 1.17
C SER A 283 -7.16 -5.11 2.06
N HIS A 284 -8.41 -5.17 2.51
CA HIS A 284 -8.95 -4.22 3.48
C HIS A 284 -8.21 -4.29 4.83
N TYR A 285 -7.71 -5.47 5.23
CA TYR A 285 -6.84 -5.61 6.40
C TYR A 285 -5.54 -4.81 6.25
N TYR A 286 -4.89 -4.88 5.08
CA TYR A 286 -3.71 -4.06 4.79
C TYR A 286 -4.04 -2.56 4.89
N THR A 287 -5.13 -2.13 4.26
CA THR A 287 -5.59 -0.73 4.32
C THR A 287 -5.85 -0.29 5.76
N ALA A 288 -6.59 -1.06 6.55
CA ALA A 288 -6.90 -0.76 7.93
C ALA A 288 -5.63 -0.65 8.79
N ARG A 289 -4.77 -1.67 8.75
CA ARG A 289 -3.58 -1.75 9.60
C ARG A 289 -2.57 -0.67 9.26
N THR A 290 -2.27 -0.46 7.98
CA THR A 290 -1.36 0.62 7.56
C THR A 290 -1.91 1.98 7.97
N THR A 291 -3.18 2.25 7.70
CA THR A 291 -3.80 3.54 8.05
C THR A 291 -3.76 3.80 9.56
N GLN A 292 -4.11 2.80 10.38
CA GLN A 292 -4.08 2.90 11.84
C GLN A 292 -2.68 3.26 12.36
N VAL A 293 -1.66 2.55 11.86
CA VAL A 293 -0.27 2.76 12.29
C VAL A 293 0.24 4.14 11.90
N TYR A 294 0.01 4.57 10.65
CA TYR A 294 0.45 5.89 10.20
C TYR A 294 -0.33 7.01 10.87
N ARG A 295 -1.64 6.84 11.15
CA ARG A 295 -2.44 7.81 11.91
C ARG A 295 -1.86 8.01 13.30
N ARG A 296 -1.57 6.91 14.02
CA ARG A 296 -0.90 6.96 15.33
C ARG A 296 0.45 7.67 15.25
N ALA A 297 1.29 7.31 14.27
CA ALA A 297 2.60 7.96 14.09
C ALA A 297 2.47 9.48 13.84
N ILE A 298 1.47 9.92 13.06
CA ILE A 298 1.22 11.35 12.84
C ILE A 298 0.72 12.01 14.13
N ASP A 299 -0.22 11.38 14.85
CA ASP A 299 -0.75 11.91 16.11
C ASP A 299 0.34 12.06 17.18
N ASP A 300 1.24 11.08 17.26
CA ASP A 300 2.40 11.12 18.15
C ASP A 300 3.35 12.26 17.75
N ALA A 301 3.69 12.38 16.47
CA ALA A 301 4.55 13.44 15.97
C ALA A 301 3.98 14.85 16.22
N VAL A 302 2.71 15.06 15.92
CA VAL A 302 2.04 16.36 16.13
C VAL A 302 1.96 16.71 17.62
N ALA A 303 1.78 15.71 18.48
CA ALA A 303 1.80 15.88 19.94
C ALA A 303 3.21 16.00 20.55
N GLY A 304 4.27 15.90 19.73
CA GLY A 304 5.66 15.91 20.21
C GLY A 304 6.05 14.70 21.04
N ARG A 305 5.33 13.57 20.90
CA ARG A 305 5.69 12.30 21.53
C ARG A 305 6.83 11.63 20.76
N PRO A 306 7.76 10.93 21.44
CA PRO A 306 8.80 10.17 20.77
C PRO A 306 8.18 9.06 19.92
N PHE A 307 8.90 8.64 18.87
CA PHE A 307 8.47 7.55 18.01
C PHE A 307 8.28 6.25 18.81
N ASP A 308 7.13 5.60 18.65
CA ASP A 308 6.83 4.29 19.23
C ASP A 308 7.38 3.17 18.31
N PRO A 309 8.44 2.45 18.73
CA PRO A 309 9.07 1.43 17.88
C PRO A 309 8.17 0.22 17.61
N THR A 310 7.13 0.02 18.44
CA THR A 310 6.19 -1.09 18.24
C THR A 310 5.43 -0.97 16.92
N LEU A 311 5.28 0.26 16.39
CA LEU A 311 4.68 0.52 15.08
C LEU A 311 5.43 -0.16 13.92
N LEU A 312 6.75 -0.38 14.05
CA LEU A 312 7.52 -1.12 13.05
C LEU A 312 7.09 -2.59 13.00
N ALA A 313 6.97 -3.22 14.17
CA ALA A 313 6.54 -4.61 14.31
C ALA A 313 5.08 -4.81 13.86
N GLU A 314 4.21 -3.84 14.11
CA GLU A 314 2.82 -3.87 13.65
C GLU A 314 2.70 -3.93 12.12
N LEU A 315 3.64 -3.31 11.39
CA LEU A 315 3.71 -3.33 9.92
C LEU A 315 4.44 -4.57 9.38
N GLU A 316 5.44 -5.09 10.10
CA GLU A 316 6.14 -6.34 9.71
C GLU A 316 5.21 -7.54 9.55
N ASN A 317 4.08 -7.52 10.26
CA ASN A 317 3.03 -8.54 10.19
C ASN A 317 2.17 -8.48 8.92
N LEU A 318 2.35 -7.47 8.08
CA LEU A 318 1.69 -7.40 6.78
C LEU A 318 2.48 -8.20 5.75
N ALA A 319 1.78 -8.77 4.77
CA ALA A 319 2.44 -9.42 3.64
C ALA A 319 3.32 -8.41 2.86
N ASN A 320 4.63 -8.56 3.04
CA ASN A 320 5.69 -7.69 2.51
C ASN A 320 6.86 -8.55 1.98
N ARG A 321 7.82 -7.93 1.28
CA ARG A 321 9.02 -8.59 0.69
C ARG A 321 10.31 -8.13 1.35
N GLY A 322 10.23 -7.80 2.63
CA GLY A 322 11.22 -6.99 3.33
C GLY A 322 10.94 -5.51 3.14
N TYR A 323 11.23 -4.76 4.20
CA TYR A 323 11.07 -3.32 4.23
C TYR A 323 12.38 -2.58 4.02
N THR A 324 12.26 -1.40 3.43
CA THR A 324 13.30 -0.37 3.36
C THR A 324 12.63 0.98 3.60
N ASP A 325 13.36 1.94 4.15
CA ASP A 325 12.96 3.33 4.18
C ASP A 325 13.19 4.05 2.83
N GLY A 326 13.65 3.30 1.82
CA GLY A 326 13.77 3.76 0.44
C GLY A 326 15.03 4.58 0.27
N PHE A 327 14.87 5.84 -0.16
CA PHE A 327 15.97 6.78 -0.34
C PHE A 327 15.99 7.87 0.73
N PHE A 328 15.08 7.79 1.73
CA PHE A 328 14.96 8.80 2.79
C PHE A 328 16.25 8.94 3.60
N GLU A 329 16.94 7.84 3.88
CA GLU A 329 18.32 7.83 4.37
C GLU A 329 19.25 7.16 3.36
N ARG A 330 20.33 7.85 2.95
CA ARG A 330 21.35 7.28 2.06
C ARG A 330 22.36 6.39 2.81
N HIS A 331 22.47 6.54 4.13
CA HIS A 331 23.32 5.73 5.02
C HIS A 331 22.58 5.50 6.34
N ALA A 332 22.42 4.24 6.75
CA ALA A 332 21.73 3.92 8.00
C ALA A 332 22.53 4.39 9.21
N SER A 333 21.91 5.19 10.08
CA SER A 333 22.48 5.63 11.35
C SER A 333 22.58 4.49 12.38
N GLU A 334 23.43 4.64 13.42
CA GLU A 334 23.58 3.65 14.50
C GLU A 334 22.28 3.44 15.30
N GLU A 335 21.48 4.48 15.52
CA GLU A 335 20.17 4.38 16.20
C GLU A 335 19.15 3.50 15.44
N MET A 336 19.19 3.55 14.11
CA MET A 336 18.33 2.72 13.25
C MET A 336 18.73 1.23 13.28
N GLN A 337 19.99 0.91 13.57
CA GLN A 337 20.40 -0.47 13.80
C GLN A 337 19.75 -1.04 15.06
N SER A 338 19.58 -0.24 16.11
CA SER A 338 18.88 -0.64 17.33
C SER A 338 17.38 -0.90 17.08
N TYR A 339 16.70 -0.06 16.30
CA TYR A 339 15.29 -0.31 15.92
C TYR A 339 15.10 -1.56 15.06
N ARG A 340 16.00 -1.81 14.10
CA ARG A 340 15.99 -3.05 13.29
C ARG A 340 16.23 -4.30 14.13
N GLN A 341 17.12 -4.23 15.12
CA GLN A 341 17.34 -5.34 16.05
C GLN A 341 16.11 -5.58 16.95
N ALA A 342 15.46 -4.52 17.43
CA ALA A 342 14.22 -4.62 18.20
C ALA A 342 13.07 -5.22 17.38
N SER A 343 12.91 -4.86 16.10
CA SER A 343 11.86 -5.41 15.25
C SER A 343 12.10 -6.87 14.84
N SER A 344 13.36 -7.30 14.69
CA SER A 344 13.69 -8.71 14.43
C SER A 344 13.35 -9.68 15.57
N SER A 345 13.02 -9.17 16.77
CA SER A 345 12.51 -9.96 17.90
C SER A 345 10.98 -10.02 17.99
N SER A 346 10.27 -9.49 16.98
CA SER A 346 8.81 -9.31 17.05
C SER A 346 8.01 -10.59 16.79
N THR A 347 7.00 -10.80 17.63
CA THR A 347 5.99 -11.85 17.48
C THR A 347 5.25 -11.65 16.15
N ARG A 348 5.38 -12.62 15.24
CA ARG A 348 4.66 -12.59 13.96
C ARG A 348 3.16 -12.70 14.22
N SER A 349 2.32 -12.03 13.45
CA SER A 349 0.86 -12.22 13.51
C SER A 349 0.26 -12.50 12.14
N GLN A 350 -0.86 -13.22 12.14
CA GLN A 350 -1.58 -13.63 10.95
C GLN A 350 -3.02 -13.13 11.01
N PHE A 351 -3.52 -12.48 9.96
CA PHE A 351 -4.94 -12.12 9.88
C PHE A 351 -5.82 -13.38 9.80
N VAL A 352 -6.73 -13.55 10.76
CA VAL A 352 -7.51 -14.79 10.91
C VAL A 352 -9.00 -14.62 10.69
N ALA A 353 -9.59 -13.46 11.00
CA ALA A 353 -11.03 -13.25 10.85
C ALA A 353 -11.43 -11.77 10.81
N GLU A 354 -12.63 -11.52 10.29
CA GLU A 354 -13.31 -10.22 10.31
C GLU A 354 -14.68 -10.36 10.98
N VAL A 355 -15.09 -9.34 11.73
CA VAL A 355 -16.42 -9.29 12.33
C VAL A 355 -17.46 -8.98 11.25
N THR A 356 -18.52 -9.79 11.18
CA THR A 356 -19.63 -9.60 10.24
C THR A 356 -20.88 -9.06 10.92
N ALA A 357 -21.11 -9.42 12.18
CA ALA A 357 -22.23 -8.95 12.99
C ALA A 357 -21.90 -9.12 14.48
N VAL A 358 -22.61 -8.38 15.33
CA VAL A 358 -22.62 -8.60 16.78
C VAL A 358 -24.06 -8.76 17.21
N ASP A 359 -24.37 -9.85 17.91
CA ASP A 359 -25.68 -10.09 18.47
C ASP A 359 -25.91 -9.17 19.69
N PRO A 360 -26.89 -8.25 19.64
CA PRO A 360 -27.14 -7.31 20.73
C PRO A 360 -27.60 -7.98 22.05
N GLN A 361 -28.17 -9.19 21.99
CA GLN A 361 -28.68 -9.88 23.17
C GLN A 361 -27.61 -10.71 23.86
N SER A 362 -26.87 -11.53 23.11
CA SER A 362 -25.85 -12.41 23.67
C SER A 362 -24.49 -11.72 23.82
N GLY A 363 -24.22 -10.66 23.04
CA GLY A 363 -22.91 -10.03 22.93
C GLY A 363 -21.88 -10.86 22.15
N LEU A 364 -22.32 -11.92 21.46
CA LEU A 364 -21.44 -12.73 20.61
C LEU A 364 -21.20 -12.03 19.27
N ALA A 365 -19.94 -11.96 18.86
CA ALA A 365 -19.55 -11.51 17.54
C ALA A 365 -19.54 -12.69 16.57
N SER A 366 -20.22 -12.54 15.44
CA SER A 366 -20.09 -13.42 14.27
C SER A 366 -18.86 -13.02 13.48
N LEU A 367 -18.03 -14.00 13.17
CA LEU A 367 -16.73 -13.84 12.55
C LEU A 367 -16.66 -14.65 11.26
N ALA A 368 -16.30 -14.00 10.15
CA ALA A 368 -15.93 -14.69 8.92
C ALA A 368 -14.44 -15.06 8.96
N VAL A 369 -14.17 -16.36 9.09
CA VAL A 369 -12.82 -16.89 9.24
C VAL A 369 -12.10 -16.89 7.88
N LYS A 370 -10.84 -16.47 7.89
CA LYS A 370 -9.92 -16.45 6.73
C LYS A 370 -8.80 -17.47 6.90
N ASN A 371 -8.23 -17.54 8.10
CA ASN A 371 -7.18 -18.49 8.46
C ASN A 371 -7.54 -19.19 9.77
N LYS A 372 -6.86 -20.31 10.05
CA LYS A 372 -7.16 -21.19 11.18
C LYS A 372 -7.23 -20.44 12.52
N ILE A 373 -8.21 -20.76 13.36
CA ILE A 373 -8.35 -20.29 14.75
C ILE A 373 -8.60 -21.50 15.65
N ARG A 374 -7.94 -21.55 16.82
CA ARG A 374 -8.17 -22.56 17.85
C ARG A 374 -8.52 -21.94 19.18
N VAL A 375 -9.31 -22.66 19.97
CA VAL A 375 -9.44 -22.37 21.41
C VAL A 375 -8.05 -22.48 22.04
N GLY A 376 -7.67 -21.47 22.84
CA GLY A 376 -6.35 -21.31 23.41
C GLY A 376 -5.39 -20.43 22.60
N ASP A 377 -5.68 -20.12 21.32
CA ASP A 377 -4.87 -19.18 20.53
C ASP A 377 -4.90 -17.78 21.18
N GLU A 378 -3.79 -17.06 21.10
CA GLU A 378 -3.73 -15.63 21.45
C GLU A 378 -4.05 -14.80 20.21
N LEU A 379 -5.14 -14.02 20.29
CA LEU A 379 -5.59 -13.14 19.22
C LEU A 379 -5.43 -11.67 19.62
N GLU A 380 -5.29 -10.80 18.63
CA GLU A 380 -5.39 -9.35 18.76
C GLU A 380 -6.65 -8.87 18.03
N GLN A 381 -7.56 -8.26 18.79
CA GLN A 381 -8.68 -7.50 18.26
C GLN A 381 -8.18 -6.14 17.81
N ILE A 382 -8.29 -5.86 16.52
CA ILE A 382 -7.92 -4.60 15.87
C ILE A 382 -9.20 -3.85 15.54
N SER A 383 -9.35 -2.64 16.08
CA SER A 383 -10.53 -1.80 15.88
C SER A 383 -10.15 -0.33 15.62
N PRO A 384 -11.08 0.48 15.06
CA PRO A 384 -10.93 1.93 14.99
C PRO A 384 -10.57 2.60 16.32
N HIS A 385 -10.96 2.02 17.45
CA HIS A 385 -10.79 2.60 18.79
C HIS A 385 -9.55 2.11 19.53
N GLY A 386 -8.82 1.16 18.94
CA GLY A 386 -7.62 0.59 19.55
C GLY A 386 -7.52 -0.91 19.37
N ASN A 387 -6.40 -1.46 19.86
CA ASN A 387 -6.06 -2.86 19.73
C ASN A 387 -6.03 -3.54 21.10
N ARG A 388 -6.58 -4.76 21.20
CA ARG A 388 -6.63 -5.53 22.45
C ARG A 388 -6.30 -6.99 22.23
N ARG A 389 -5.30 -7.50 22.95
CA ARG A 389 -4.96 -8.92 22.95
C ARG A 389 -5.84 -9.71 23.92
N PHE A 390 -6.19 -10.92 23.55
CA PHE A 390 -6.96 -11.84 24.36
C PHE A 390 -6.68 -13.30 23.97
N ARG A 391 -6.97 -14.22 24.87
CA ARG A 391 -6.94 -15.65 24.59
C ARG A 391 -8.33 -16.14 24.22
N VAL A 392 -8.44 -16.95 23.17
CA VAL A 392 -9.71 -17.60 22.81
C VAL A 392 -10.07 -18.60 23.89
N LEU A 393 -11.17 -18.35 24.62
CA LEU A 393 -11.65 -19.24 25.68
C LEU A 393 -12.69 -20.23 25.16
N ASP A 394 -13.57 -19.75 24.30
CA ASP A 394 -14.64 -20.52 23.68
C ASP A 394 -14.91 -19.99 22.27
N MET A 395 -15.48 -20.86 21.44
CA MET A 395 -15.90 -20.55 20.09
C MET A 395 -17.05 -21.48 19.71
N GLN A 396 -18.02 -20.95 18.96
CA GLN A 396 -19.19 -21.69 18.49
C GLN A 396 -19.26 -21.64 16.97
N ASP A 397 -19.85 -22.66 16.35
CA ASP A 397 -20.23 -22.59 14.95
C ASP A 397 -21.47 -21.69 14.72
N LYS A 398 -21.87 -21.52 13.46
CA LYS A 398 -23.08 -20.77 13.08
C LYS A 398 -24.39 -21.36 13.63
N HIS A 399 -24.38 -22.61 14.09
CA HIS A 399 -25.53 -23.32 14.67
C HIS A 399 -25.55 -23.28 16.20
N GLY A 400 -24.45 -22.88 16.85
CA GLY A 400 -24.33 -22.73 18.30
C GLY A 400 -23.66 -23.93 18.97
N ASN A 401 -23.11 -24.86 18.20
CA ASN A 401 -22.34 -25.97 18.74
C ASN A 401 -20.93 -25.48 19.08
N GLU A 402 -20.37 -25.98 20.18
CA GLU A 402 -18.99 -25.70 20.56
C GLU A 402 -18.02 -26.17 19.47
N LEU A 403 -17.02 -25.34 19.18
CA LEU A 403 -16.02 -25.57 18.16
C LEU A 403 -14.62 -25.32 18.73
N GLN A 404 -13.77 -26.35 18.73
CA GLN A 404 -12.39 -26.24 19.22
C GLN A 404 -11.43 -25.65 18.18
N GLU A 405 -11.70 -25.89 16.90
CA GLU A 405 -10.87 -25.42 15.79
C GLU A 405 -11.76 -24.99 14.61
N ALA A 406 -11.52 -23.78 14.10
CA ALA A 406 -12.02 -23.33 12.82
C ALA A 406 -10.88 -23.44 11.79
N PRO A 407 -11.00 -24.27 10.74
CA PRO A 407 -9.87 -24.63 9.89
C PRO A 407 -9.42 -23.52 8.93
N GLY A 408 -10.27 -22.53 8.60
CA GLY A 408 -9.90 -21.39 7.75
C GLY A 408 -11.05 -20.84 6.92
N GLY A 409 -10.72 -20.29 5.74
CA GLY A 409 -11.66 -19.69 4.80
C GLY A 409 -12.95 -20.49 4.57
N GLY A 410 -14.08 -19.80 4.61
CA GLY A 410 -15.42 -20.39 4.41
C GLY A 410 -16.12 -20.81 5.69
N TRP A 411 -15.44 -20.73 6.83
CA TRP A 411 -16.06 -20.94 8.14
C TRP A 411 -16.59 -19.65 8.74
N GLU A 412 -17.72 -19.76 9.41
CA GLU A 412 -18.29 -18.72 10.26
C GLU A 412 -18.32 -19.23 11.69
N VAL A 413 -17.81 -18.41 12.61
CA VAL A 413 -17.75 -18.73 14.03
C VAL A 413 -18.31 -17.60 14.85
N ARG A 414 -18.75 -17.92 16.07
CA ARG A 414 -19.21 -16.94 17.05
C ARG A 414 -18.36 -17.03 18.30
N MET A 415 -17.92 -15.89 18.82
CA MET A 415 -17.22 -15.82 20.10
C MET A 415 -17.41 -14.46 20.77
N ARG A 416 -17.12 -14.40 22.06
CA ARG A 416 -17.10 -13.15 22.82
C ARG A 416 -15.76 -12.44 22.60
N LEU A 417 -15.83 -11.17 22.26
CA LEU A 417 -14.65 -10.31 22.09
C LEU A 417 -14.41 -9.49 23.37
N PRO A 418 -13.14 -9.17 23.70
CA PRO A 418 -12.79 -8.46 24.92
C PRO A 418 -13.31 -7.02 24.97
N GLU A 419 -13.46 -6.37 23.82
CA GLU A 419 -13.97 -5.01 23.68
C GLU A 419 -15.17 -4.99 22.72
N PRO A 420 -16.08 -4.00 22.81
CA PRO A 420 -17.14 -3.80 21.84
C PRO A 420 -16.60 -3.81 20.41
N ALA A 421 -17.24 -4.61 19.56
CA ALA A 421 -16.84 -4.77 18.17
C ALA A 421 -17.91 -4.23 17.22
N ASP A 422 -17.47 -3.87 16.03
CA ASP A 422 -18.31 -3.45 14.93
C ASP A 422 -17.90 -4.18 13.64
N ALA A 423 -18.58 -3.87 12.52
CA ALA A 423 -18.27 -4.47 11.23
C ALA A 423 -16.87 -4.09 10.67
N MET A 424 -16.18 -3.12 11.28
CA MET A 424 -14.83 -2.71 10.90
C MET A 424 -13.76 -3.38 11.78
N THR A 425 -14.17 -4.20 12.75
CA THR A 425 -13.26 -4.92 13.64
C THR A 425 -12.64 -6.13 12.96
N LEU A 426 -11.33 -6.29 13.11
CA LEU A 426 -10.50 -7.32 12.51
C LEU A 426 -9.77 -8.12 13.59
N LEU A 427 -9.47 -9.39 13.32
CA LEU A 427 -8.75 -10.27 14.24
C LEU A 427 -7.48 -10.80 13.60
N THR A 428 -6.36 -10.68 14.31
CA THR A 428 -5.11 -11.37 14.00
C THR A 428 -4.78 -12.37 15.10
N ARG A 429 -4.04 -13.42 14.74
CA ARG A 429 -3.48 -14.40 15.68
C ARG A 429 -2.00 -14.17 15.85
N MET A 430 -1.55 -14.17 17.09
CA MET A 430 -0.13 -14.14 17.43
C MET A 430 0.49 -15.51 17.15
N LEU A 431 1.56 -15.54 16.36
CA LEU A 431 2.36 -16.72 16.06
C LEU A 431 3.53 -16.79 17.05
N PRO A 432 3.89 -18.00 17.52
CA PRO A 432 4.96 -18.20 18.49
C PRO A 432 6.35 -17.82 17.97
#